data_AF-A0A3B8W2W5-F1
#
_entry.id   AF-A0A3B8W2W5-F1
#
_cell.length_a   1.000
_cell.length_b   1.000
_cell.length_c   1.000
_cell.angle_alpha   90.00
_cell.angle_beta   90.00
_cell.angle_gamma   90.00
#
_symmetry.space_group_name_H-M   'P 1'
#
loop_
_entity.id
_entity.type
_entity.pdbx_description
1 polymer ?
#
loop_
_entity_poly.entity_id
_entity_poly.type
_entity_poly.pdbx_seq_one_letter_code
_entity_poly.pdbx_strand_id
1 'polypeptide(L)' 'MEPIVLNPKSKREYDFISQLLAKLNIPSRRLTREEREDLGMANLMREVDRSKKVSKASIMGKLAK' A
#
# COMPACT_ATOMS: atom_id res chain seq x y z
N MET A 1 1.60 19.83 -2.52
CA MET A 1 0.52 19.10 -3.22
C MET A 1 0.50 17.67 -2.71
N GLU A 2 -0.69 17.11 -2.52
CA GLU A 2 -0.84 15.75 -2.00
C GLU A 2 -0.82 14.74 -3.16
N PRO A 3 -0.05 13.64 -3.04
CA PRO A 3 -0.05 12.59 -4.06
C PRO A 3 -1.34 11.77 -4.00
N ILE A 4 -1.82 11.35 -5.16
CA ILE A 4 -2.98 10.44 -5.28
C ILE A 4 -2.47 9.04 -5.62
N VAL A 5 -2.86 8.04 -4.83
CA VAL A 5 -2.59 6.62 -5.11
C VAL A 5 -3.84 6.01 -5.74
N LEU A 6 -3.69 5.44 -6.93
CA LEU A 6 -4.76 4.72 -7.64
C LEU A 6 -4.50 3.22 -7.54
N ASN A 7 -5.50 2.44 -7.11
CA ASN A 7 -5.39 0.99 -6.96
C ASN A 7 -6.44 0.26 -7.82
N PRO A 8 -6.17 0.03 -9.13
CA PRO A 8 -7.11 -0.61 -10.03
C PRO A 8 -7.38 -2.06 -9.63
N LYS A 9 -8.64 -2.50 -9.70
CA LYS A 9 -9.06 -3.86 -9.31
C LYS A 9 -8.84 -4.88 -10.41
N SER A 10 -8.61 -4.44 -11.64
CA SER A 10 -8.38 -5.32 -12.79
C SER A 10 -7.35 -4.75 -13.76
N LYS A 11 -6.79 -5.62 -14.61
CA LYS A 11 -5.90 -5.20 -15.69
C LYS A 11 -6.57 -4.23 -16.67
N ARG A 12 -7.84 -4.47 -17.00
CA ARG A 12 -8.62 -3.59 -17.90
C ARG A 12 -8.76 -2.17 -17.34
N GLU A 13 -9.04 -2.07 -16.03
CA GLU A 13 -9.15 -0.79 -15.35
C GLU A 13 -7.81 -0.06 -15.29
N TYR A 14 -6.73 -0.78 -15.00
CA TYR A 14 -5.37 -0.22 -15.04
C TYR A 14 -5.02 0.35 -16.42
N ASP A 15 -5.31 -0.40 -17.49
CA ASP A 15 -5.03 0.02 -18.86
C ASP A 15 -5.85 1.26 -19.25
N PHE A 16 -7.14 1.28 -18.89
CA PHE A 16 -8.02 2.43 -19.12
C PHE A 16 -7.53 3.70 -18.40
N ILE A 17 -7.22 3.60 -17.10
CA ILE A 17 -6.75 4.74 -16.31
C ILE A 17 -5.41 5.25 -16.83
N SER A 18 -4.49 4.34 -17.17
CA SER A 18 -3.17 4.72 -17.70
C SER A 18 -3.30 5.49 -19.02
N GLN A 19 -4.18 5.03 -19.92
CA GLN A 19 -4.46 5.73 -21.18
C GLN A 19 -5.16 7.07 -20.97
N LEU A 20 -6.08 7.17 -20.00
CA LEU A 20 -6.75 8.42 -19.66
C LEU A 20 -5.75 9.46 -19.15
N LEU A 21 -4.90 9.09 -18.20
CA LEU A 21 -3.87 9.99 -17.64
C LEU A 21 -2.90 10.47 -18.71
N ALA A 22 -2.49 9.57 -19.62
CA ALA A 22 -1.66 9.93 -20.76
C ALA A 22 -2.34 10.94 -21.70
N LYS A 23 -3.64 10.75 -22.02
CA LYS A 23 -4.41 11.68 -22.87
C LYS A 23 -4.61 13.04 -22.22
N LEU A 24 -4.73 13.09 -20.89
CA LEU A 24 -4.84 14.33 -20.13
C LEU A 24 -3.47 15.00 -19.88
N ASN A 25 -2.38 14.41 -20.38
CA ASN A 25 -1.01 14.85 -20.16
C ASN A 25 -0.66 14.98 -18.66
N ILE A 26 -1.25 14.11 -17.82
CA ILE A 26 -0.98 14.04 -16.40
C ILE A 26 0.15 13.03 -16.16
N PRO A 27 1.29 13.46 -15.59
CA PRO A 27 2.38 12.56 -15.27
C PRO A 27 1.91 11.47 -14.29
N SER A 28 2.16 10.22 -14.65
CA SER A 28 1.86 9.08 -13.79
C SER A 28 3.05 8.12 -13.81
N ARG A 29 3.29 7.45 -12.69
CA ARG A 29 4.34 6.44 -12.57
C ARG A 29 3.78 5.16 -11.99
N ARG A 30 4.31 4.04 -12.46
CA ARG A 30 4.05 2.76 -11.82
C ARG A 30 4.91 2.64 -10.57
N LEU A 31 4.31 2.19 -9.48
CA LEU A 31 5.04 1.85 -8.27
C LEU A 31 5.80 0.53 -8.48
N THR A 32 7.00 0.45 -7.93
CA THR A 32 7.76 -0.80 -7.89
C THR A 32 7.08 -1.81 -6.96
N ARG A 33 7.62 -3.02 -6.86
CA ARG A 33 7.13 -3.99 -5.88
C ARG A 33 7.39 -3.51 -4.45
N GLU A 34 8.61 -3.08 -4.16
CA GLU A 34 9.04 -2.58 -2.84
C GLU A 34 8.17 -1.41 -2.38
N GLU A 35 7.95 -0.42 -3.25
CA GLU A 35 7.10 0.74 -2.91
C GLU A 35 5.65 0.37 -2.60
N ARG A 36 5.13 -0.68 -3.26
CA ARG A 36 3.79 -1.20 -2.96
C ARG A 36 3.74 -1.92 -1.62
N GLU A 37 4.78 -2.68 -1.28
CA GLU A 37 4.89 -3.35 0.01
C GLU A 37 4.99 -2.32 1.16
N ASP A 38 5.80 -1.28 0.97
CA ASP A 38 5.94 -0.19 1.95
C ASP A 38 4.63 0.57 2.18
N LEU A 39 3.89 0.89 1.11
CA LEU A 39 2.56 1.50 1.23
C LEU A 39 1.57 0.57 1.92
N GLY A 40 1.61 -0.74 1.62
CA GLY A 40 0.80 -1.75 2.30
C GLY A 40 1.07 -1.77 3.80
N MET A 41 2.34 -1.80 4.20
CA MET A 41 2.76 -1.75 5.61
C MET A 41 2.31 -0.44 6.27
N ALA A 42 2.50 0.71 5.61
CA ALA A 42 2.10 2.00 6.15
C ALA A 42 0.59 2.07 6.41
N ASN A 43 -0.24 1.49 5.54
CA ASN A 43 -1.68 1.41 5.72
C ASN A 43 -2.05 0.51 6.91
N LEU A 44 -1.47 -0.69 7.01
CA LEU A 44 -1.69 -1.59 8.15
C LEU A 44 -1.30 -0.93 9.48
N MET A 45 -0.20 -0.17 9.49
CA MET A 45 0.30 0.52 10.68
C MET A 45 -0.52 1.76 11.06
N ARG A 46 -1.36 2.28 10.14
CA ARG A 46 -2.34 3.34 10.44
C ARG A 46 -3.60 2.78 11.08
N GLU A 47 -4.00 1.57 10.68
CA GLU A 47 -5.19 0.89 11.23
C GLU A 47 -4.94 0.25 12.60
N VAL A 48 -3.66 0.07 12.98
CA VAL A 48 -3.30 -0.60 14.23
C VAL A 48 -3.58 0.25 15.46
N ASP A 49 -4.22 -0.34 16.47
CA ASP A 49 -4.39 0.26 17.79
C ASP A 49 -3.08 0.19 18.59
N ARG A 50 -2.39 1.33 18.69
CA ARG A 50 -1.09 1.45 19.36
C ARG A 50 -1.17 1.43 20.89
N SER A 51 -2.38 1.47 21.47
CA SER A 51 -2.56 1.36 22.92
C SER A 51 -2.48 -0.09 23.41
N LYS A 52 -2.80 -1.06 22.54
CA LYS A 52 -2.78 -2.49 22.85
C LYS A 52 -1.37 -3.04 22.78
N LYS A 53 -0.70 -3.08 23.95
CA LYS A 53 0.64 -3.65 24.11
C LYS A 53 0.58 -5.09 24.58
N VAL A 54 1.49 -5.92 24.08
CA VAL A 54 1.68 -7.31 24.52
C VAL A 54 3.11 -7.51 25.02
N SER A 55 3.31 -8.47 25.93
CA SER A 55 4.63 -8.73 26.50
C SER A 55 5.56 -9.39 25.48
N LYS A 56 6.87 -9.17 25.64
CA LYS A 56 7.91 -9.83 24.82
C LYS A 56 7.77 -11.35 24.86
N ALA A 57 7.48 -11.92 26.02
CA ALA A 57 7.27 -13.37 26.17
C ALA A 57 6.12 -13.88 25.30
N SER A 58 5.01 -13.15 25.23
CA SER A 58 3.86 -13.49 24.37
C SER A 58 4.22 -13.43 22.88
N ILE A 59 5.03 -12.45 22.47
CA ILE A 59 5.53 -12.33 21.09
C ILE A 59 6.45 -13.50 20.74
N MET A 60 7.45 -13.77 21.59
CA MET A 60 8.43 -14.83 21.36
C MET A 60 7.78 -16.22 21.32
N GLY A 61 6.75 -16.46 22.12
CA GLY A 61 5.98 -17.72 22.08
C GLY A 61 5.27 -17.97 20.75
N LYS A 62 4.91 -16.91 19.99
CA LYS A 62 4.32 -17.05 18.65
C LYS A 62 5.34 -17.26 17.53
N LEU A 63 6.56 -16.75 17.71
CA LEU A 63 7.64 -16.82 16.71
C LEU A 63 8.47 -18.12 16.80
N ALA A 64 8.45 -18.80 17.94
CA ALA A 64 9.21 -20.02 18.18
C ALA A 64 8.54 -21.30 17.62
N LYS A 65 7.48 -21.16 16.81
CA LYS A 65 6.72 -22.25 16.18
C LYS A 65 6.82 -22.13 14.67
#